data_AF-A0A7C3LRZ2-F1
#
_entry.id   AF-A0A7C3LRZ2-F1
#
_cell.length_a   1.000
_cell.length_b   1.000
_cell.length_c   1.000
_cell.angle_alpha   90.00
_cell.angle_beta   90.00
_cell.angle_gamma   90.00
#
_symmetry.space_group_name_H-M   'P 1'
#
loop_
_entity.id
_entity.type
_entity.pdbx_description
1 polymer ?
#
loop_
_entity_poly.entity_id
_entity_poly.type
_entity_poly.pdbx_seq_one_letter_code
_entity_poly.pdbx_strand_id
1 'polypeptide(L)'
;AKGLNVCGHLIFGLPGEDQEMMLNSAKAAYEWGIDSVKYHPLYVVKHTLLANEYRLGEFTPIDREAYIDTLVKAIKLKPEHISIQRVTAGIDDDTLLAPAWCGLPKNKMLNFINKALMKEGLIY
;
A
#
# COMPACT_ATOMS: atom_id res chain seq x y z
N ALA A 1 5.79 7.24 -26.50
CA ALA A 1 6.61 6.71 -25.38
C ALA A 1 8.05 6.45 -25.86
N LYS A 2 9.04 6.49 -24.96
CA LYS A 2 10.48 6.28 -25.27
C LYS A 2 10.95 4.81 -25.17
N GLY A 3 10.01 3.85 -25.06
CA GLY A 3 10.33 2.42 -24.92
C GLY A 3 10.83 2.02 -23.52
N LEU A 4 10.54 2.81 -22.49
CA LEU A 4 10.89 2.52 -21.10
C LEU A 4 9.68 1.98 -20.35
N ASN A 5 9.91 0.97 -19.51
CA ASN A 5 8.89 0.48 -18.59
C ASN A 5 8.70 1.48 -17.44
N VAL A 6 7.45 1.82 -17.16
CA VAL A 6 7.04 2.75 -16.12
C VAL A 6 6.45 1.98 -14.93
N CYS A 7 6.96 2.24 -13.73
CA CYS A 7 6.44 1.66 -12.50
C CYS A 7 5.75 2.74 -11.66
N GLY A 8 4.46 2.55 -11.38
CA GLY A 8 3.73 3.37 -10.41
C GLY A 8 4.07 2.94 -8.97
N HIS A 9 4.33 3.91 -8.09
CA HIS A 9 4.43 3.67 -6.66
C HIS A 9 3.20 4.26 -5.98
N LEU A 10 2.29 3.39 -5.54
CA LEU A 10 1.07 3.79 -4.86
C LEU A 10 1.24 3.60 -3.35
N ILE A 11 1.04 4.70 -2.63
CA ILE A 11 1.07 4.74 -1.17
C ILE A 11 -0.36 4.91 -0.69
N PHE A 12 -0.81 4.00 0.17
CA PHE A 12 -2.17 3.96 0.71
C PHE A 12 -2.19 4.38 2.17
N GLY A 13 -3.21 5.15 2.54
CA GLY A 13 -3.37 5.69 3.89
C GLY A 13 -2.70 7.03 4.08
N LEU A 14 -2.66 7.86 3.03
CA LEU A 14 -2.21 9.26 3.12
C LEU A 14 -3.11 10.07 4.07
N PRO A 15 -2.65 11.21 4.62
CA PRO A 15 -3.50 12.06 5.46
C PRO A 15 -4.81 12.45 4.78
N GLY A 16 -5.94 12.17 5.44
CA GLY A 16 -7.28 12.45 4.92
C GLY A 16 -7.78 11.50 3.83
N GLU A 17 -7.02 10.45 3.51
CA GLU A 17 -7.36 9.51 2.45
C GLU A 17 -8.34 8.43 2.93
N ASP A 18 -9.46 8.28 2.22
CA ASP A 18 -10.37 7.15 2.39
C ASP A 18 -10.13 6.06 1.34
N GLN A 19 -10.86 4.95 1.46
CA GLN A 19 -10.73 3.83 0.52
C GLN A 19 -11.12 4.19 -0.91
N GLU A 20 -12.11 5.04 -1.11
CA GLU A 20 -12.53 5.44 -2.45
C GLU A 20 -11.41 6.23 -3.14
N MET A 21 -10.79 7.17 -2.43
CA MET A 21 -9.64 7.94 -2.89
C MET A 21 -8.47 7.02 -3.27
N MET A 22 -8.13 6.03 -2.43
CA MET A 22 -7.06 5.06 -2.73
C MET A 22 -7.35 4.26 -4.00
N LEU A 23 -8.59 3.79 -4.17
CA LEU A 23 -8.98 3.02 -5.36
C LEU A 23 -9.02 3.90 -6.62
N ASN A 24 -9.42 5.16 -6.50
CA ASN A 24 -9.40 6.11 -7.61
C ASN A 24 -7.96 6.40 -8.05
N SER A 25 -7.02 6.55 -7.11
CA SER A 25 -5.59 6.66 -7.41
C SER A 25 -5.06 5.44 -8.16
N ALA A 26 -5.46 4.23 -7.75
CA ALA A 26 -5.07 2.99 -8.44
C ALA A 26 -5.62 2.92 -9.87
N LYS A 27 -6.91 3.23 -10.06
CA LYS A 27 -7.54 3.28 -11.40
C LYS A 27 -6.84 4.28 -12.30
N ALA A 28 -6.64 5.51 -11.82
CA ALA A 28 -5.97 6.56 -12.58
C ALA A 28 -4.56 6.14 -13.02
N ALA A 29 -3.80 5.51 -12.11
CA ALA A 29 -2.46 5.02 -12.43
C ALA A 29 -2.47 3.94 -13.53
N TYR A 30 -3.48 3.06 -13.53
CA TYR A 30 -3.66 2.07 -14.60
C TYR A 30 -4.07 2.71 -15.92
N GLU A 31 -4.97 3.68 -15.89
CA GLU A 31 -5.40 4.44 -17.08
C GLU A 31 -4.26 5.26 -17.70
N TRP A 32 -3.29 5.70 -16.91
CA TRP A 32 -2.08 6.37 -17.39
C TRP A 32 -1.10 5.43 -18.11
N GLY A 33 -1.33 4.11 -18.05
CA GLY A 33 -0.54 3.13 -18.79
C GLY A 33 0.79 2.77 -18.12
N ILE A 34 0.81 2.63 -16.79
CA ILE A 34 1.96 2.02 -16.09
C ILE A 34 2.10 0.55 -16.46
N ASP A 35 3.34 0.07 -16.60
CA ASP A 35 3.62 -1.35 -16.88
C ASP A 35 3.63 -2.19 -15.60
N SER A 36 3.86 -1.54 -14.45
CA SER A 36 3.89 -2.22 -13.16
C SER A 36 3.55 -1.31 -11.98
N VAL A 37 3.17 -1.92 -10.85
CA VAL A 37 2.78 -1.20 -9.63
C VAL A 37 3.49 -1.74 -8.39
N LYS A 38 3.86 -0.84 -7.49
CA LYS A 38 4.32 -1.11 -6.12
C LYS A 38 3.32 -0.54 -5.14
N TYR A 39 2.68 -1.40 -4.35
CA TYR A 39 1.81 -0.98 -3.26
C TYR A 39 2.58 -0.85 -1.95
N HIS A 40 2.33 0.25 -1.23
CA HIS A 40 3.00 0.59 0.01
C HIS A 40 1.97 1.12 1.02
N PRO A 41 1.88 0.58 2.24
CA PRO A 41 1.10 1.24 3.29
C PRO A 41 1.87 2.43 3.84
N LEU A 42 1.25 3.60 3.99
CA LEU A 42 1.93 4.72 4.63
C LEU A 42 2.27 4.35 6.08
N TYR A 43 3.54 4.49 6.43
CA TYR A 43 4.02 4.37 7.80
C TYR A 43 4.82 5.61 8.18
N VAL A 44 4.82 5.88 9.48
CA VAL A 44 5.44 7.03 10.13
C VAL A 44 6.80 6.59 10.65
N VAL A 45 7.86 7.28 10.21
CA VAL A 45 9.22 7.10 10.75
C VAL A 45 9.69 8.34 11.50
N LYS A 46 10.59 8.14 12.47
CA LYS A 46 11.25 9.22 13.21
C LYS A 46 11.81 10.29 12.25
N HIS A 47 11.87 11.53 12.73
CA HIS A 47 12.46 12.68 12.02
C HIS A 47 11.75 13.07 10.71
N THR A 48 10.44 12.85 10.63
CA THR A 48 9.60 13.31 9.51
C THR A 48 8.53 14.30 9.99
N LEU A 49 8.00 15.11 9.08
CA LEU A 49 6.83 15.96 9.37
C LEU A 49 5.64 15.12 9.84
N LEU A 50 5.41 13.98 9.18
CA LEU A 50 4.35 13.03 9.52
C LEU A 50 4.50 12.49 10.95
N ALA A 51 5.73 12.36 11.48
CA ALA A 51 5.94 12.00 12.87
C ALA A 51 5.48 13.07 13.86
N ASN A 52 5.55 14.34 13.48
CA ASN A 52 5.02 15.42 14.31
C ASN A 52 3.50 15.41 14.28
N GLU A 53 2.89 15.32 13.09
CA GLU A 53 1.43 15.21 12.94
C GLU A 53 0.86 14.00 13.70
N TYR A 54 1.54 12.85 13.61
CA TYR A 54 1.17 11.65 14.37
C TYR A 54 1.19 11.88 15.89
N ARG A 55 2.25 12.52 16.41
CA ARG A 55 2.38 12.81 17.86
C ARG A 55 1.38 13.83 18.36
N LEU A 56 0.96 14.76 17.51
CA LEU A 56 -0.09 15.75 17.81
C LEU A 56 -1.50 15.16 17.70
N GLY A 57 -1.65 13.92 17.21
CA GLY A 57 -2.94 13.29 16.97
C GLY A 57 -3.65 13.78 15.70
N GLU A 58 -2.93 14.51 14.84
CA GLU A 58 -3.45 15.08 13.58
C GLU A 58 -3.41 14.06 12.43
N PHE A 59 -2.61 13.01 12.56
CA PHE A 59 -2.56 11.91 11.61
C PHE A 59 -2.83 10.56 12.29
N THR A 60 -3.76 9.79 11.75
CA THR A 60 -4.01 8.40 12.14
C THR A 60 -3.62 7.48 10.98
N PRO A 61 -2.60 6.62 11.16
CA PRO A 61 -2.21 5.67 10.12
C PRO A 61 -3.32 4.65 9.85
N ILE A 62 -3.36 4.17 8.61
CA ILE A 62 -4.30 3.12 8.17
C ILE A 62 -4.14 1.84 9.00
N ASP A 63 -5.27 1.23 9.37
CA ASP A 63 -5.27 -0.07 10.01
C ASP A 63 -4.94 -1.20 9.02
N ARG A 64 -4.43 -2.33 9.53
CA ARG A 64 -3.96 -3.43 8.68
C ARG A 64 -5.10 -4.02 7.86
N GLU A 65 -6.27 -4.18 8.47
CA GLU A 65 -7.43 -4.79 7.84
C GLU A 65 -7.95 -3.91 6.69
N ALA A 66 -8.08 -2.60 6.89
CA ALA A 66 -8.46 -1.64 5.86
C ALA A 66 -7.41 -1.54 4.75
N TYR A 67 -6.12 -1.59 5.08
CA TYR A 67 -5.08 -1.67 4.06
C TYR A 67 -5.22 -2.92 3.19
N ILE A 68 -5.38 -4.09 3.81
CA ILE A 68 -5.51 -5.37 3.08
C ILE A 68 -6.78 -5.37 2.24
N ASP A 69 -7.92 -4.92 2.79
CA ASP A 69 -9.18 -4.82 2.04
C ASP A 69 -9.05 -3.89 0.83
N THR A 70 -8.44 -2.72 1.02
CA THR A 70 -8.19 -1.76 -0.08
C THR A 70 -7.25 -2.35 -1.13
N LEU A 71 -6.17 -3.00 -0.70
CA LEU A 71 -5.21 -3.66 -1.58
C LEU A 71 -5.88 -4.74 -2.43
N VAL A 72 -6.71 -5.61 -1.84
CA VAL A 72 -7.44 -6.65 -2.56
C VAL A 72 -8.36 -6.03 -3.61
N LYS A 73 -9.11 -4.98 -3.24
CA LYS A 73 -9.96 -4.23 -4.18
C LYS A 73 -9.16 -3.59 -5.32
N ALA A 74 -8.00 -3.01 -5.02
CA ALA A 74 -7.12 -2.42 -6.03
C ALA A 74 -6.54 -3.49 -6.99
N ILE A 75 -6.16 -4.66 -6.48
CA ILE A 75 -5.69 -5.80 -7.30
C ILE A 75 -6.78 -6.31 -8.24
N LYS A 76 -8.05 -6.37 -7.78
CA LYS A 76 -9.18 -6.77 -8.64
C LYS A 76 -9.45 -5.78 -9.78
N LEU A 77 -9.07 -4.52 -9.62
CA LEU A 77 -9.19 -3.48 -10.67
C LEU A 77 -8.02 -3.51 -11.66
N LYS A 78 -6.93 -4.21 -11.34
CA LYS A 78 -5.70 -4.20 -12.12
C LYS A 78 -5.90 -4.91 -13.47
N PRO A 79 -5.62 -4.24 -14.60
CA PRO A 79 -5.53 -4.90 -15.90
C PRO A 79 -4.53 -6.07 -15.89
N GLU A 80 -4.81 -7.15 -16.64
CA GLU A 80 -3.98 -8.36 -16.64
C GLU A 80 -2.52 -8.10 -17.05
N HIS A 81 -2.30 -7.18 -18.00
CA HIS A 81 -0.98 -6.84 -18.52
C HIS A 81 -0.08 -6.07 -17.53
N ILE A 82 -0.65 -5.49 -16.46
CA ILE A 82 0.13 -4.73 -15.47
C ILE A 82 0.70 -5.69 -14.43
N SER A 83 2.01 -5.61 -14.18
CA SER A 83 2.69 -6.45 -13.19
C SER A 83 2.66 -5.86 -11.78
N ILE A 84 2.46 -6.68 -10.75
CA ILE A 84 2.60 -6.26 -9.35
C ILE A 84 4.03 -6.58 -8.90
N GLN A 85 4.82 -5.56 -8.56
CA GLN A 85 6.19 -5.77 -8.06
C GLN A 85 6.22 -6.02 -6.54
N ARG A 86 5.31 -5.41 -5.78
CA ARG A 86 5.12 -5.67 -4.35
C ARG A 86 3.74 -5.23 -3.87
N VAL A 87 3.30 -5.89 -2.81
CA VAL A 87 1.99 -5.68 -2.15
C VAL A 87 2.09 -5.11 -0.74
N THR A 88 3.30 -4.87 -0.24
CA THR A 88 3.53 -4.31 1.09
C THR A 88 4.94 -3.72 1.17
N ALA A 89 5.18 -2.92 2.21
CA ALA A 89 6.48 -2.47 2.66
C ALA A 89 6.42 -2.22 4.16
N GLY A 90 7.57 -2.26 4.79
CA GLY A 90 7.72 -2.13 6.22
C GLY A 90 9.17 -1.89 6.59
N ILE A 91 9.39 -1.48 7.82
CA ILE A 91 10.72 -1.28 8.41
C ILE A 91 10.68 -1.84 9.83
N ASP A 92 11.64 -2.69 10.15
CA ASP A 92 11.70 -3.49 11.39
C ASP A 92 12.73 -2.95 12.40
N ASP A 93 13.15 -1.71 12.22
CA ASP A 93 14.05 -1.00 13.13
C ASP A 93 13.28 -0.05 14.08
N ASP A 94 14.03 0.61 14.95
CA ASP A 94 13.49 1.51 15.96
C ASP A 94 13.02 2.86 15.38
N THR A 95 13.16 3.08 14.07
CA THR A 95 12.69 4.31 13.43
C THR A 95 11.19 4.29 13.15
N LEU A 96 10.58 3.11 13.06
CA LEU A 96 9.13 2.98 12.90
C LEU A 96 8.39 3.50 14.14
N LEU A 97 7.49 4.46 13.94
CA LEU A 97 6.60 4.96 14.99
C LEU A 97 5.20 4.34 14.87
N ALA A 98 4.66 4.26 13.66
CA ALA A 98 3.33 3.70 13.42
C ALA A 98 3.09 3.40 11.92
N PRO A 99 2.11 2.58 11.56
CA PRO A 99 1.43 1.65 12.44
C PRO A 99 2.36 0.46 12.74
N ALA A 100 2.27 -0.11 13.96
CA ALA A 100 3.18 -1.16 14.42
C ALA A 100 3.18 -2.40 13.52
N TRP A 101 2.09 -2.65 12.79
CA TRP A 101 2.00 -3.80 11.88
C TRP A 101 2.94 -3.69 10.68
N CYS A 102 3.38 -2.48 10.30
CA CYS A 102 4.42 -2.27 9.28
C CYS A 102 5.81 -2.73 9.73
N GLY A 103 6.01 -3.01 11.03
CA GLY A 103 7.24 -3.63 11.56
C GLY A 103 7.18 -5.15 11.65
N LEU A 104 6.09 -5.78 11.19
CA LEU A 104 6.00 -7.24 11.16
C LEU A 104 6.99 -7.80 10.12
N PRO A 105 7.60 -8.98 10.39
CA PRO A 105 8.42 -9.66 9.41
C PRO A 105 7.66 -9.82 8.09
N LYS A 106 8.35 -9.56 6.97
CA LYS A 106 7.75 -9.58 5.62
C LYS A 106 6.88 -10.82 5.36
N ASN A 107 7.36 -12.01 5.72
CA ASN A 107 6.63 -13.26 5.53
C ASN A 107 5.31 -13.30 6.32
N LYS A 108 5.28 -12.72 7.52
CA LYS A 108 4.07 -12.62 8.33
C LYS A 108 3.05 -11.68 7.70
N MET A 109 3.50 -10.55 7.14
CA MET A 109 2.61 -9.64 6.41
C MET A 109 2.06 -10.28 5.14
N LEU A 110 2.91 -10.98 4.37
CA LEU A 110 2.48 -11.72 3.18
C LEU A 110 1.46 -12.82 3.51
N ASN A 111 1.59 -13.50 4.64
CA ASN A 111 0.59 -14.49 5.05
C ASN A 111 -0.81 -13.89 5.26
N PHE A 112 -0.90 -12.67 5.83
CA PHE A 112 -2.19 -11.98 5.98
C PHE A 112 -2.78 -11.60 4.62
N ILE A 113 -1.94 -11.06 3.71
CA ILE A 113 -2.36 -10.66 2.36
C ILE A 113 -2.80 -11.88 1.55
N ASN A 114 -2.00 -12.95 1.52
CA ASN A 114 -2.31 -14.17 0.79
C ASN A 114 -3.61 -14.81 1.28
N LYS A 115 -3.86 -14.80 2.61
CA LYS A 115 -5.12 -15.28 3.17
C LYS A 115 -6.33 -14.47 2.69
N ALA A 116 -6.17 -13.16 2.49
CA ALA A 116 -7.24 -12.31 1.97
C ALA A 116 -7.44 -12.51 0.46
N LEU A 117 -6.36 -12.60 -0.32
CA LEU A 117 -6.41 -12.86 -1.76
C LEU A 117 -7.04 -14.22 -2.08
N MET A 118 -6.69 -15.27 -1.33
CA MET A 118 -7.27 -16.61 -1.51
C MET A 118 -8.79 -16.65 -1.35
N LYS A 119 -9.37 -15.81 -0.49
CA LYS A 119 -10.84 -15.71 -0.33
C LYS A 119 -11.52 -15.18 -1.59
N GLU A 120 -10.81 -14.40 -2.39
CA GLU A 120 -11.27 -13.85 -3.67
C GLU A 120 -10.84 -14.71 -4.87
N GLY A 121 -10.24 -15.89 -4.63
CA GLY A 121 -9.73 -16.77 -5.70
C GLY A 121 -8.44 -16.26 -6.35
N LEU A 122 -7.73 -15.32 -5.73
CA LEU A 122 -6.48 -14.75 -6.23
C LEU A 122 -5.26 -15.39 -5.55
N ILE A 123 -4.19 -15.55 -6.32
CA ILE A 123 -2.91 -16.11 -5.86
C ILE A 123 -1.81 -15.07 -6.08
N TYR A 124 -0.98 -14.86 -5.05
CA TYR A 124 0.20 -13.99 -5.07
C TYR A 124 1.44 -14.78 -4.65
#